data_AF-A0AAE2ZH91-F1
#
_entry.id   AF-A0AAE2ZH91-F1
#
_cell.length_a   1.000
_cell.length_b   1.000
_cell.length_c   1.000
_cell.angle_alpha   90.00
_cell.angle_beta   90.00
_cell.angle_gamma   90.00
#
_symmetry.space_group_name_H-M   'P 1'
#
loop_
_entity.id
_entity.type
_entity.pdbx_description
1 polymer ?
#
loop_
_entity_poly.entity_id
_entity_poly.type
_entity_poly.pdbx_seq_one_letter_code
_entity_poly.pdbx_strand_id
1 'polypeptide(L)'
;MFVYRIGAILIGLAFSPGHANAAELTGTSWRLVEIQSMNDTVARPENPSRYTLEFLPDGRVAIQADCNRGAGAWTNDGGQLQFGPIASTKAMCPPSSISEIYLSQFEWVRSYVMEDGHLFLATMADGSIIEFEPMEDPTARVLGEDIRISDPRELQSAILTQLFDDYAIENAIETTPDEVDAFVERMRQGMAEKGLAAEKDLSAEEAEQVAVMREQMARSMIRQWKINRALYEEFGGRVIYQQLGPEPLDAYRRYLEARQSAGDFSFFGDTLEAEFWRYFTDDAMHDFMEPGSQDEKDAFAIPPWERKS
;
A
#
# COMPACT_ATOMS: atom_id res chain seq x y z
N MET A 1 82.29 -3.82 -5.20
CA MET A 1 81.49 -2.78 -5.88
C MET A 1 80.08 -3.36 -6.03
N PHE A 2 79.14 -2.77 -5.29
CA PHE A 2 77.68 -2.98 -5.24
C PHE A 2 77.07 -4.40 -5.22
N VAL A 3 76.62 -4.78 -4.03
CA VAL A 3 75.64 -5.85 -3.77
C VAL A 3 74.23 -5.23 -3.86
N TYR A 4 73.37 -5.73 -4.75
CA TYR A 4 71.94 -5.37 -4.76
C TYR A 4 71.18 -6.26 -3.78
N ARG A 5 70.52 -5.65 -2.78
CA ARG A 5 69.55 -6.31 -1.91
C ARG A 5 68.15 -6.14 -2.50
N ILE A 6 67.45 -7.25 -2.71
CA ILE A 6 66.02 -7.29 -3.03
C ILE A 6 65.25 -7.15 -1.71
N GLY A 7 64.52 -6.04 -1.55
CA GLY A 7 63.55 -5.87 -0.46
C GLY A 7 62.15 -6.20 -0.98
N ALA A 8 61.56 -7.27 -0.47
CA ALA A 8 60.15 -7.58 -0.70
C ALA A 8 59.28 -6.68 0.19
N ILE A 9 58.40 -5.89 -0.42
CA ILE A 9 57.36 -5.12 0.29
C ILE A 9 56.15 -6.03 0.41
N LEU A 10 55.88 -6.52 1.62
CA LEU A 10 54.59 -7.11 1.99
C LEU A 10 53.60 -5.97 2.20
N ILE A 11 52.70 -5.76 1.23
CA ILE A 11 51.52 -4.91 1.42
C ILE A 11 50.50 -5.76 2.19
N GLY A 12 50.43 -5.57 3.51
CA GLY A 12 49.31 -6.05 4.31
C GLY A 12 48.09 -5.18 4.01
N LEU A 13 47.08 -5.75 3.35
CA LEU A 13 45.74 -5.18 3.31
C LEU A 13 45.14 -5.27 4.72
N ALA A 14 45.16 -4.16 5.44
CA ALA A 14 44.38 -4.02 6.66
C ALA A 14 42.91 -3.88 6.28
N PHE A 15 42.13 -4.95 6.45
CA PHE A 15 40.67 -4.85 6.49
C PHE A 15 40.30 -4.08 7.75
N SER A 16 39.79 -2.86 7.59
CA SER A 16 39.14 -2.14 8.69
C SER A 16 37.71 -2.64 8.77
N PRO A 17 37.24 -3.18 9.91
CA PRO A 17 35.82 -3.45 10.07
C PRO A 17 35.07 -2.12 10.01
N GLY A 18 34.08 -2.03 9.12
CA GLY A 18 33.20 -0.87 9.04
C GLY A 18 32.56 -0.64 10.40
N HIS A 19 32.75 0.54 10.97
CA HIS A 19 32.06 0.94 12.18
C HIS A 19 30.59 1.19 11.81
N ALA A 20 29.74 0.19 12.00
CA ALA A 20 28.31 0.32 11.82
C ALA A 20 27.81 1.34 12.86
N ASN A 21 27.19 2.41 12.38
CA ASN A 21 26.85 3.57 13.20
C ASN A 21 25.40 3.41 13.70
N ALA A 22 25.10 3.76 14.96
CA ALA A 22 23.73 3.76 15.48
C ALA A 22 22.76 4.62 14.63
N ALA A 23 23.30 5.63 13.95
CA ALA A 23 22.57 6.45 12.99
C ALA A 23 21.99 5.67 11.80
N GLU A 24 22.52 4.48 11.49
CA GLU A 24 22.15 3.71 10.31
C GLU A 24 20.84 2.92 10.49
N LEU A 25 20.54 2.46 11.71
CA LEU A 25 19.28 1.80 12.02
C LEU A 25 18.20 2.79 12.46
N THR A 26 18.58 3.94 13.02
CA THR A 26 17.61 4.89 13.56
C THR A 26 16.68 5.42 12.48
N GLY A 27 15.37 5.31 12.68
CA GLY A 27 14.33 5.72 11.73
C GLY A 27 14.00 4.68 10.66
N THR A 28 14.59 3.48 10.69
CA THR A 28 14.36 2.45 9.67
C THR A 28 13.28 1.46 10.07
N SER A 29 12.59 0.92 9.07
CA SER A 29 11.54 -0.12 9.21
C SER A 29 11.91 -1.37 8.42
N TRP A 30 11.61 -2.53 8.99
CA TRP A 30 12.04 -3.83 8.48
C TRP A 30 10.91 -4.86 8.56
N ARG A 31 10.83 -5.75 7.57
CA ARG A 31 9.85 -6.83 7.51
C ARG A 31 10.55 -8.17 7.64
N LEU A 32 10.05 -9.05 8.49
CA LEU A 32 10.65 -10.36 8.73
C LEU A 32 10.56 -11.24 7.48
N VAL A 33 11.71 -11.75 7.04
CA VAL A 33 11.81 -12.77 5.99
C VAL A 33 11.78 -14.15 6.64
N GLU A 34 12.73 -14.42 7.53
CA GLU A 34 12.82 -15.71 8.22
C GLU A 34 13.65 -15.65 9.51
N ILE A 35 13.47 -16.69 10.34
CA ILE A 35 14.34 -16.98 11.49
C ILE A 35 14.95 -18.35 11.24
N GLN A 36 16.26 -18.39 10.97
CA GLN A 36 17.01 -19.62 10.88
C GLN A 36 17.62 -19.93 12.25
N SER A 37 17.12 -20.98 12.89
CA SER A 37 17.67 -21.53 14.13
C SER A 37 18.87 -22.43 13.83
N MET A 38 19.72 -22.63 14.81
CA MET A 38 20.89 -23.50 14.68
C MET A 38 20.64 -24.96 14.35
N ASN A 39 19.50 -25.50 14.79
CA ASN A 39 19.12 -26.88 14.51
C ASN A 39 18.57 -27.04 13.08
N ASP A 40 18.95 -26.13 12.17
CA ASP A 40 18.48 -25.98 10.80
C ASP A 40 16.96 -25.80 10.66
N THR A 41 16.26 -25.49 11.76
CA THR A 41 14.83 -25.16 11.71
C THR A 41 14.67 -23.73 11.21
N VAL A 42 13.83 -23.56 10.20
CA VAL A 42 13.49 -22.25 9.64
C VAL A 42 12.03 -21.92 9.97
N ALA A 43 11.80 -20.79 10.63
CA ALA A 43 10.47 -20.23 10.82
C ALA A 43 10.24 -19.08 9.84
N ARG A 44 9.18 -19.19 9.02
CA ARG A 44 8.75 -18.15 8.08
C ARG A 44 7.32 -17.73 8.37
N PRO A 45 6.99 -16.43 8.35
CA PRO A 45 5.62 -15.99 8.49
C PRO A 45 4.83 -16.34 7.23
N GLU A 46 3.61 -16.88 7.39
CA GLU A 46 2.69 -17.08 6.25
C GLU A 46 2.29 -15.74 5.61
N ASN A 47 2.20 -14.68 6.43
CA ASN A 47 1.95 -13.32 5.97
C ASN A 47 3.04 -12.37 6.52
N PRO A 48 4.12 -12.13 5.76
CA PRO A 48 5.24 -11.29 6.18
C PRO A 48 4.83 -9.87 6.58
N SER A 49 3.76 -9.31 5.98
CA SER A 49 3.29 -7.94 6.30
C SER A 49 2.87 -7.75 7.77
N ARG A 50 2.64 -8.84 8.50
CA ARG A 50 2.28 -8.80 9.93
C ARG A 50 3.46 -9.00 10.88
N TYR A 51 4.70 -9.02 10.37
CA TYR A 51 5.90 -9.20 11.17
C TYR A 51 6.90 -8.10 10.85
N THR A 52 6.95 -7.08 11.69
CA THR A 52 7.76 -5.88 11.44
C THR A 52 8.63 -5.52 12.65
N LEU A 53 9.70 -4.80 12.36
CA LEU A 53 10.62 -4.21 13.33
C LEU A 53 10.90 -2.77 12.88
N GLU A 54 10.61 -1.82 13.74
CA GLU A 54 10.88 -0.39 13.49
C GLU A 54 11.79 0.15 14.58
N PHE A 55 12.87 0.81 14.16
CA PHE A 55 13.80 1.50 15.07
C PHE A 55 13.42 2.98 15.14
N LEU A 56 12.74 3.40 16.21
CA LEU A 56 12.27 4.77 16.38
C LEU A 56 13.42 5.76 16.64
N PRO A 57 13.28 7.04 16.22
CA PRO A 57 14.27 8.11 16.47
C PRO A 57 14.57 8.40 17.95
N ASP A 58 13.69 7.98 18.87
CA ASP A 58 13.82 8.20 20.30
C ASP A 58 14.54 7.06 21.05
N GLY A 59 15.17 6.13 20.32
CA GLY A 59 15.90 4.99 20.89
C GLY A 59 15.01 3.83 21.33
N ARG A 60 13.74 3.82 20.91
CA ARG A 60 12.83 2.69 21.09
C ARG A 60 12.72 1.84 19.83
N VAL A 61 12.21 0.64 19.99
CA VAL A 61 11.71 -0.18 18.89
C VAL A 61 10.21 -0.43 19.03
N ALA A 62 9.54 -0.50 17.89
CA ALA A 62 8.17 -0.99 17.77
C ALA A 62 8.19 -2.29 16.96
N ILE A 63 7.42 -3.29 17.41
CA ILE A 63 7.41 -4.63 16.82
C ILE A 63 5.95 -5.02 16.56
N GLN A 64 5.62 -5.40 15.32
CA GLN A 64 4.39 -6.12 15.02
C GLN A 64 4.72 -7.62 14.92
N ALA A 65 4.00 -8.46 15.66
CA ALA A 65 4.18 -9.91 15.70
C ALA A 65 2.82 -10.60 15.51
N ASP A 66 2.36 -10.63 14.27
CA ASP A 66 1.03 -11.08 13.84
C ASP A 66 -0.12 -10.35 14.53
N CYS A 67 -0.76 -10.96 15.53
CA CYS A 67 -1.82 -10.33 16.31
C CYS A 67 -1.28 -9.54 17.52
N ASN A 68 -0.01 -9.71 17.87
CA ASN A 68 0.63 -9.06 19.01
C ASN A 68 1.46 -7.84 18.60
N ARG A 69 1.59 -6.89 19.53
CA ARG A 69 2.47 -5.73 19.40
C ARG A 69 3.49 -5.73 20.53
N GLY A 70 4.73 -5.40 20.21
CA GLY A 70 5.86 -5.29 21.13
C GLY A 70 6.50 -3.91 21.10
N ALA A 71 7.12 -3.51 22.20
CA ALA A 71 7.95 -2.32 22.29
C ALA A 71 9.10 -2.50 23.30
N GLY A 72 10.23 -1.85 23.04
CA GLY A 72 11.39 -1.90 23.92
C GLY A 72 12.38 -0.78 23.63
N ALA A 73 13.45 -0.68 24.43
CA ALA A 73 14.59 0.18 24.13
C ALA A 73 15.63 -0.61 23.31
N TRP A 74 16.48 0.09 22.56
CA TRP A 74 17.64 -0.52 21.91
C TRP A 74 18.88 0.38 22.01
N THR A 75 20.04 -0.23 21.86
CA THR A 75 21.32 0.46 21.80
C THR A 75 22.19 -0.18 20.73
N ASN A 76 23.01 0.63 20.05
CA ASN A 76 24.03 0.16 19.13
C ASN A 76 25.37 0.83 19.47
N ASP A 77 26.36 0.01 19.81
CA ASP A 77 27.74 0.44 20.03
C ASP A 77 28.66 -0.25 19.02
N GLY A 78 28.92 0.42 17.90
CA GLY A 78 29.84 -0.06 16.86
C GLY A 78 29.48 -1.44 16.28
N GLY A 79 28.19 -1.72 16.06
CA GLY A 79 27.70 -3.01 15.57
C GLY A 79 27.21 -3.97 16.66
N GLN A 80 27.44 -3.64 17.93
CA GLN A 80 26.87 -4.39 19.07
C GLN A 80 25.43 -3.92 19.32
N LEU A 81 24.48 -4.49 18.58
CA LEU A 81 23.05 -4.20 18.75
C LEU A 81 22.49 -4.99 19.93
N GLN A 82 21.84 -4.29 20.87
CA GLN A 82 21.19 -4.91 22.02
C GLN A 82 19.80 -4.31 22.21
N PHE A 83 18.84 -5.18 22.52
CA PHE A 83 17.50 -4.78 22.92
C PHE A 83 17.37 -4.87 24.45
N GLY A 84 16.67 -3.91 25.03
CA GLY A 84 16.14 -4.04 26.38
C GLY A 84 14.95 -5.00 26.43
N PRO A 85 14.31 -5.16 27.61
CA PRO A 85 13.12 -5.97 27.74
C PRO A 85 12.03 -5.54 26.75
N ILE A 86 11.50 -6.49 25.96
CA ILE A 86 10.37 -6.25 25.06
C ILE A 86 9.08 -6.46 25.83
N ALA A 87 8.31 -5.40 26.02
CA ALA A 87 6.94 -5.48 26.52
C ALA A 87 6.01 -5.79 25.33
N SER A 88 5.20 -6.85 25.44
CA SER A 88 4.26 -7.23 24.39
C SER A 88 2.82 -7.42 24.90
N THR A 89 1.86 -7.28 24.00
CA THR A 89 0.49 -7.77 24.22
C THR A 89 0.48 -9.30 24.31
N LYS A 90 -0.64 -9.86 24.78
CA LYS A 90 -0.86 -11.31 24.91
C LYS A 90 -2.17 -11.76 24.24
N ALA A 91 -2.36 -11.35 23.00
CA ALA A 91 -3.44 -11.82 22.17
C ALA A 91 -3.16 -13.26 21.69
N MET A 92 -4.22 -14.05 21.55
CA MET A 92 -4.16 -15.40 20.99
C MET A 92 -4.11 -15.29 19.46
N CYS A 93 -2.94 -15.49 18.87
CA CYS A 93 -2.78 -15.45 17.42
C CYS A 93 -3.28 -16.75 16.76
N PRO A 94 -3.54 -16.74 15.45
CA PRO A 94 -3.89 -17.95 14.70
C PRO A 94 -2.86 -19.08 14.90
N PRO A 95 -3.25 -20.36 14.77
CA PRO A 95 -2.34 -21.49 15.00
C PRO A 95 -1.07 -21.51 14.12
N SER A 96 -1.11 -20.90 12.94
CA SER A 96 0.06 -20.80 12.04
C SER A 96 1.02 -19.66 12.41
N SER A 97 0.69 -18.86 13.43
CA SER A 97 1.49 -17.72 13.84
C SER A 97 2.84 -18.14 14.45
N ILE A 98 3.90 -17.43 14.08
CA ILE A 98 5.23 -17.54 14.69
C ILE A 98 5.52 -16.40 15.67
N SER A 99 4.49 -15.67 16.12
CA SER A 99 4.58 -14.50 17.03
C SER A 99 5.46 -14.75 18.25
N GLU A 100 5.29 -15.90 18.93
CA GLU A 100 6.08 -16.25 20.12
C GLU A 100 7.56 -16.52 19.78
N ILE A 101 7.83 -17.25 18.69
CA ILE A 101 9.19 -17.53 18.21
C ILE A 101 9.89 -16.20 17.92
N TYR A 102 9.24 -15.31 17.17
CA TYR A 102 9.78 -14.01 16.78
C TYR A 102 10.07 -13.10 17.98
N LEU A 103 9.09 -12.89 18.88
CA LEU A 103 9.28 -12.02 20.04
C LEU A 103 10.36 -12.53 21.00
N SER A 104 10.52 -13.85 21.12
CA SER A 104 11.53 -14.44 22.00
C SER A 104 12.97 -14.22 21.53
N GLN A 105 13.21 -13.85 20.27
CA GLN A 105 14.57 -13.67 19.75
C GLN A 105 15.27 -12.39 20.27
N PHE A 106 14.51 -11.30 20.45
CA PHE A 106 15.07 -9.95 20.63
C PHE A 106 15.96 -9.80 21.86
N GLU A 107 15.64 -10.47 22.97
CA GLU A 107 16.45 -10.44 24.20
C GLU A 107 17.86 -11.04 24.00
N TRP A 108 18.03 -11.87 22.97
CA TRP A 108 19.27 -12.58 22.71
C TRP A 108 20.14 -11.94 21.61
N VAL A 109 19.65 -10.95 20.88
CA VAL A 109 20.39 -10.26 19.81
C VAL A 109 21.63 -9.56 20.38
N ARG A 110 22.76 -9.66 19.66
CA ARG A 110 24.01 -8.97 20.00
C ARG A 110 24.64 -8.19 18.89
N SER A 111 24.36 -8.57 17.66
CA SER A 111 25.02 -7.98 16.50
C SER A 111 24.07 -7.98 15.32
N TYR A 112 24.37 -7.09 14.39
CA TYR A 112 23.67 -7.04 13.12
C TYR A 112 24.66 -6.88 11.98
N VAL A 113 24.23 -7.29 10.79
CA VAL A 113 24.89 -7.02 9.52
C VAL A 113 23.81 -6.52 8.56
N MET A 114 24.16 -5.56 7.71
CA MET A 114 23.36 -5.25 6.54
C MET A 114 24.11 -5.66 5.29
N GLU A 115 23.45 -6.46 4.46
CA GLU A 115 24.01 -7.04 3.23
C GLU A 115 22.88 -7.11 2.20
N ASP A 116 23.16 -6.71 0.96
CA ASP A 116 22.18 -6.67 -0.14
C ASP A 116 20.86 -5.94 0.19
N GLY A 117 20.95 -4.91 1.06
CA GLY A 117 19.80 -4.13 1.51
C GLY A 117 18.96 -4.79 2.61
N HIS A 118 19.27 -6.04 2.98
CA HIS A 118 18.62 -6.77 4.07
C HIS A 118 19.32 -6.49 5.39
N LEU A 119 18.58 -6.66 6.49
CA LEU A 119 19.09 -6.62 7.86
C LEU A 119 19.13 -8.03 8.43
N PHE A 120 20.29 -8.44 8.91
CA PHE A 120 20.50 -9.71 9.59
C PHE A 120 20.81 -9.45 11.06
N LEU A 121 20.00 -10.00 11.96
CA LEU A 121 20.27 -9.99 13.40
C LEU A 121 20.80 -11.35 13.84
N ALA A 122 21.89 -11.36 14.61
CA ALA A 122 22.47 -12.57 15.18
C ALA A 122 22.34 -12.59 16.70
N THR A 123 21.92 -13.73 17.25
CA THR A 123 21.73 -13.93 18.70
C THR A 123 22.94 -14.62 19.39
N MET A 124 23.03 -14.52 20.73
CA MET A 124 24.04 -15.25 21.53
C MET A 124 23.77 -16.75 21.64
N ALA A 125 24.83 -17.46 22.05
CA ALA A 125 24.81 -18.82 22.59
C ALA A 125 24.30 -19.82 21.55
N ASP A 126 25.05 -19.91 20.46
CA ASP A 126 24.76 -20.83 19.39
C ASP A 126 23.44 -20.37 18.69
N GLY A 127 23.49 -19.15 18.13
CA GLY A 127 22.30 -18.31 17.90
C GLY A 127 21.60 -18.46 16.55
N SER A 128 20.34 -18.01 16.51
CA SER A 128 19.55 -17.82 15.30
C SER A 128 20.07 -16.66 14.46
N ILE A 129 19.89 -16.74 13.15
CA ILE A 129 19.95 -15.60 12.24
C ILE A 129 18.52 -15.18 11.92
N ILE A 130 18.21 -13.91 12.14
CA ILE A 130 16.92 -13.31 11.81
C ILE A 130 17.15 -12.41 10.61
N GLU A 131 16.54 -12.76 9.49
CA GLU A 131 16.63 -11.98 8.27
C GLU A 131 15.41 -11.08 8.13
N PHE A 132 15.67 -9.83 7.77
CA PHE A 132 14.66 -8.86 7.41
C PHE A 132 14.98 -8.20 6.07
N GLU A 133 13.93 -7.89 5.33
CA GLU A 133 13.99 -7.03 4.16
C GLU A 133 13.55 -5.60 4.54
N PRO A 134 14.05 -4.55 3.87
CA PRO A 134 13.70 -3.18 4.20
C PRO A 134 12.23 -2.93 3.87
N MET A 135 11.55 -2.20 4.75
CA MET A 135 10.24 -1.62 4.42
C MET A 135 10.46 -0.21 3.89
N GLU A 136 9.84 0.11 2.75
CA GLU A 136 9.74 1.49 2.33
C GLU A 136 9.07 2.32 3.42
N ASP A 137 9.57 3.55 3.61
CA ASP A 137 8.92 4.51 4.48
C ASP A 137 7.49 4.75 4.00
N PRO A 138 6.53 4.95 4.92
CA PRO A 138 5.19 5.31 4.51
C PRO A 138 5.22 6.61 3.72
N THR A 139 4.51 6.65 2.60
CA THR A 139 4.41 7.79 1.70
C THR A 139 3.16 8.62 1.97
N ALA A 140 2.11 7.99 2.47
CA ALA A 140 0.91 8.65 2.96
C ALA A 140 0.31 7.89 4.15
N ARG A 141 -0.56 8.56 4.90
CA ARG A 141 -1.47 7.95 5.86
C ARG A 141 -2.90 8.25 5.45
N VAL A 142 -3.78 7.26 5.41
CA VAL A 142 -5.20 7.40 5.02
C VAL A 142 -6.05 6.62 6.02
N LEU A 143 -7.05 7.27 6.61
CA LEU A 143 -7.95 6.72 7.63
C LEU A 143 -7.22 6.02 8.79
N GLY A 144 -6.02 6.53 9.13
CA GLY A 144 -5.15 5.99 10.17
C GLY A 144 -4.20 4.86 9.72
N GLU A 145 -4.25 4.44 8.46
CA GLU A 145 -3.39 3.40 7.89
C GLU A 145 -2.23 3.98 7.07
N ASP A 146 -1.04 3.43 7.26
CA ASP A 146 0.16 3.84 6.54
C ASP A 146 0.27 3.16 5.17
N ILE A 147 0.25 3.97 4.12
CA ILE A 147 0.44 3.55 2.72
C ILE A 147 1.91 3.68 2.36
N ARG A 148 2.47 2.62 1.75
CA ARG A 148 3.87 2.53 1.29
C ARG A 148 3.90 2.32 -0.22
N ILE A 149 3.47 3.34 -0.96
CA ILE A 149 3.43 3.35 -2.43
C ILE A 149 4.20 4.55 -2.92
N SER A 150 5.25 4.32 -3.69
CA SER A 150 6.14 5.36 -4.21
C SER A 150 5.77 5.85 -5.62
N ASP A 151 5.01 5.07 -6.40
CA ASP A 151 4.46 5.54 -7.69
C ASP A 151 3.29 6.53 -7.45
N PRO A 152 3.34 7.76 -8.00
CA PRO A 152 2.31 8.76 -7.73
C PRO A 152 0.91 8.37 -8.19
N ARG A 153 0.77 7.61 -9.29
CA ARG A 153 -0.54 7.23 -9.83
C ARG A 153 -1.15 6.09 -9.03
N GLU A 154 -0.35 5.11 -8.66
CA GLU A 154 -0.79 4.04 -7.76
C GLU A 154 -1.15 4.60 -6.38
N LEU A 155 -0.36 5.54 -5.84
CA LEU A 155 -0.65 6.21 -4.58
C LEU A 155 -1.97 6.97 -4.64
N GLN A 156 -2.19 7.75 -5.71
CA GLN A 156 -3.45 8.45 -5.92
C GLN A 156 -4.63 7.47 -5.96
N SER A 157 -4.52 6.38 -6.72
CA SER A 157 -5.58 5.37 -6.80
C SER A 157 -5.87 4.74 -5.44
N ALA A 158 -4.84 4.45 -4.64
CA ALA A 158 -5.01 3.88 -3.30
C ALA A 158 -5.72 4.84 -2.34
N ILE A 159 -5.31 6.12 -2.31
CA ILE A 159 -5.95 7.16 -1.50
C ILE A 159 -7.42 7.34 -1.90
N LEU A 160 -7.70 7.49 -3.20
CA LEU A 160 -9.07 7.67 -3.69
C LEU A 160 -9.97 6.47 -3.38
N THR A 161 -9.45 5.25 -3.56
CA THR A 161 -10.22 4.03 -3.29
C THR A 161 -10.65 3.99 -1.83
N GLN A 162 -9.73 4.17 -0.89
CA GLN A 162 -10.05 4.13 0.54
C GLN A 162 -11.03 5.25 0.95
N LEU A 163 -10.80 6.47 0.50
CA LEU A 163 -11.66 7.61 0.85
C LEU A 163 -13.06 7.53 0.22
N PHE A 164 -13.19 6.98 -0.99
CA PHE A 164 -14.49 6.78 -1.62
C PHE A 164 -15.22 5.54 -1.10
N ASP A 165 -14.49 4.52 -0.67
CA ASP A 165 -15.08 3.39 0.05
C ASP A 165 -15.70 3.84 1.37
N ASP A 166 -14.96 4.63 2.15
CA ASP A 166 -15.46 5.25 3.39
C ASP A 166 -16.69 6.13 3.12
N TYR A 167 -16.60 7.03 2.13
CA TYR A 167 -17.73 7.89 1.73
C TYR A 167 -18.98 7.09 1.33
N ALA A 168 -18.80 6.01 0.56
CA ALA A 168 -19.91 5.16 0.14
C ALA A 168 -20.57 4.45 1.34
N ILE A 169 -19.79 4.04 2.34
CA ILE A 169 -20.32 3.45 3.58
C ILE A 169 -21.09 4.51 4.38
N GLU A 170 -20.51 5.70 4.59
CA GLU A 170 -21.13 6.80 5.33
C GLU A 170 -22.46 7.24 4.71
N ASN A 171 -22.57 7.19 3.38
CA ASN A 171 -23.75 7.62 2.62
C ASN A 171 -24.66 6.47 2.17
N ALA A 172 -24.42 5.24 2.66
CA ALA A 172 -25.19 4.05 2.31
C ALA A 172 -25.35 3.85 0.78
N ILE A 173 -24.27 4.10 0.03
CA ILE A 173 -24.23 3.95 -1.43
C ILE A 173 -23.97 2.48 -1.77
N GLU A 174 -25.05 1.77 -2.08
CA GLU A 174 -25.01 0.37 -2.45
C GLU A 174 -25.46 0.15 -3.91
N THR A 175 -25.07 -1.00 -4.47
CA THR A 175 -25.55 -1.45 -5.79
C THR A 175 -26.56 -2.58 -5.62
N THR A 176 -27.72 -2.43 -6.22
CA THR A 176 -28.81 -3.41 -6.16
C THR A 176 -28.72 -4.44 -7.31
N PRO A 177 -29.28 -5.65 -7.14
CA PRO A 177 -29.37 -6.64 -8.23
C PRO A 177 -30.07 -6.10 -9.48
N ASP A 178 -31.17 -5.36 -9.31
CA ASP A 178 -31.94 -4.80 -10.44
C ASP A 178 -31.11 -3.78 -11.26
N GLU A 179 -30.29 -2.96 -10.59
CA GLU A 179 -29.36 -2.05 -11.29
C GLU A 179 -28.30 -2.83 -12.08
N VAL A 180 -27.78 -3.92 -11.51
CA VAL A 180 -26.79 -4.78 -12.18
C VAL A 180 -27.38 -5.42 -13.42
N ASP A 181 -28.59 -5.98 -13.31
CA ASP A 181 -29.28 -6.61 -14.45
C ASP A 181 -29.55 -5.59 -15.56
N ALA A 182 -30.02 -4.39 -15.22
CA ALA A 182 -30.25 -3.31 -16.18
C ALA A 182 -28.94 -2.88 -16.86
N PHE A 183 -27.85 -2.75 -16.11
CA PHE A 183 -26.54 -2.39 -16.62
C PHE A 183 -25.97 -3.44 -17.58
N VAL A 184 -26.00 -4.72 -17.17
CA VAL A 184 -25.50 -5.83 -17.97
C VAL A 184 -26.30 -5.96 -19.26
N GLU A 185 -27.63 -5.85 -19.21
CA GLU A 185 -28.45 -5.91 -20.42
C GLU A 185 -28.17 -4.72 -21.35
N ARG A 186 -28.00 -3.50 -20.82
CA ARG A 186 -27.63 -2.34 -21.63
C ARG A 186 -26.26 -2.52 -22.29
N MET A 187 -25.28 -3.04 -21.56
CA MET A 187 -23.95 -3.35 -22.10
C MET A 187 -24.06 -4.38 -23.23
N ARG A 188 -24.83 -5.45 -23.01
CA ARG A 188 -25.03 -6.51 -24.01
C ARG A 188 -25.68 -5.98 -25.29
N GLN A 189 -26.69 -5.14 -25.16
CA GLN A 189 -27.33 -4.47 -26.30
C GLN A 189 -26.34 -3.59 -27.07
N GLY A 190 -25.58 -2.74 -26.38
CA GLY A 190 -24.58 -1.88 -27.02
C GLY A 190 -23.46 -2.65 -27.72
N MET A 191 -23.04 -3.80 -27.16
CA MET A 191 -22.06 -4.69 -27.81
C MET A 191 -22.66 -5.38 -29.04
N ALA A 192 -23.92 -5.81 -28.97
CA ALA A 192 -24.61 -6.42 -30.11
C ALA A 192 -24.80 -5.45 -31.28
N GLU A 193 -25.14 -4.18 -31.01
CA GLU A 193 -25.24 -3.13 -32.02
C GLU A 193 -23.91 -2.86 -32.75
N LYS A 194 -22.78 -3.03 -32.03
CA LYS A 194 -21.42 -2.93 -32.59
C LYS A 194 -20.95 -4.21 -33.29
N GLY A 195 -21.79 -5.24 -33.38
CA GLY A 195 -21.46 -6.53 -33.99
C GLY A 195 -20.51 -7.39 -33.13
N LEU A 196 -20.30 -7.06 -31.86
CA LEU A 196 -19.39 -7.74 -30.93
C LEU A 196 -20.13 -8.80 -30.09
N ALA A 197 -20.95 -9.63 -30.73
CA ALA A 197 -21.79 -10.65 -30.08
C ALA A 197 -21.12 -12.04 -30.05
N ALA A 198 -19.90 -12.13 -29.53
CA ALA A 198 -19.09 -13.36 -29.49
C ALA A 198 -19.57 -14.40 -28.46
N GLU A 199 -20.62 -14.10 -27.68
CA GLU A 199 -21.15 -14.99 -26.63
C GLU A 199 -21.66 -16.33 -27.16
N LYS A 200 -22.03 -16.39 -28.44
CA LYS A 200 -22.58 -17.60 -29.06
C LYS A 200 -21.55 -18.71 -29.29
N ASP A 201 -20.27 -18.35 -29.26
CA ASP A 201 -19.17 -19.27 -29.55
C ASP A 201 -18.46 -19.76 -28.27
N LEU A 202 -18.95 -19.36 -27.09
CA LEU A 202 -18.40 -19.75 -25.79
C LEU A 202 -18.90 -21.13 -25.34
N SER A 203 -18.04 -21.89 -24.67
CA SER A 203 -18.47 -23.04 -23.87
C SER A 203 -19.28 -22.60 -22.65
N ALA A 204 -19.97 -23.56 -22.01
CA ALA A 204 -20.77 -23.25 -20.81
C ALA A 204 -19.93 -22.70 -19.65
N GLU A 205 -18.68 -23.17 -19.49
CA GLU A 205 -17.77 -22.70 -18.45
C GLU A 205 -17.28 -21.28 -18.73
N GLU A 206 -16.89 -20.99 -19.98
CA GLU A 206 -16.47 -19.65 -20.39
C GLU A 206 -17.63 -18.65 -20.28
N ALA A 207 -18.85 -19.07 -20.61
CA ALA A 207 -20.04 -18.24 -20.47
C ALA A 207 -20.30 -17.85 -19.00
N GLU A 208 -20.12 -18.79 -18.07
CA GLU A 208 -20.26 -18.53 -16.63
C GLU A 208 -19.18 -17.55 -16.13
N GLN A 209 -17.92 -17.77 -16.51
CA GLN A 209 -16.82 -16.87 -16.14
C GLN A 209 -17.04 -15.44 -16.67
N VAL A 210 -17.51 -15.32 -17.92
CA VAL A 210 -17.85 -14.03 -18.53
C VAL A 210 -19.03 -13.38 -17.81
N ALA A 211 -20.04 -14.15 -17.37
CA ALA A 211 -21.17 -13.63 -16.60
C ALA A 211 -20.71 -13.06 -15.25
N VAL A 212 -19.89 -13.79 -14.49
CA VAL A 212 -19.33 -13.34 -13.21
C VAL A 212 -18.50 -12.05 -13.40
N MET A 213 -17.63 -12.02 -14.41
CA MET A 213 -16.81 -10.85 -14.72
C MET A 213 -17.68 -9.61 -15.01
N ARG A 214 -18.75 -9.78 -15.79
CA ARG A 214 -19.68 -8.68 -16.13
C ARG A 214 -20.45 -8.20 -14.92
N GLU A 215 -20.89 -9.11 -14.07
CA GLU A 215 -21.57 -8.74 -12.83
C GLU A 215 -20.66 -7.89 -11.93
N GLN A 216 -19.41 -8.31 -11.75
CA GLN A 216 -18.41 -7.57 -10.96
C GLN A 216 -18.09 -6.20 -11.57
N MET A 217 -17.94 -6.14 -12.90
CA MET A 217 -17.74 -4.89 -13.63
C MET A 217 -18.94 -3.95 -13.46
N ALA A 218 -20.17 -4.47 -13.64
CA ALA A 218 -21.39 -3.70 -13.47
C ALA A 218 -21.51 -3.11 -12.07
N ARG A 219 -21.27 -3.93 -11.03
CA ARG A 219 -21.25 -3.47 -9.63
C ARG A 219 -20.27 -2.32 -9.42
N SER A 220 -19.06 -2.46 -9.95
CA SER A 220 -18.03 -1.43 -9.82
C SER A 220 -18.42 -0.13 -10.53
N MET A 221 -18.92 -0.22 -11.77
CA MET A 221 -19.32 0.95 -12.57
C MET A 221 -20.55 1.65 -12.02
N ILE A 222 -21.55 0.90 -11.55
CA ILE A 222 -22.75 1.45 -10.90
C ILE A 222 -22.36 2.18 -9.63
N ARG A 223 -21.58 1.53 -8.75
CA ARG A 223 -21.12 2.11 -7.50
C ARG A 223 -20.32 3.39 -7.74
N GLN A 224 -19.37 3.37 -8.68
CA GLN A 224 -18.58 4.56 -9.01
C GLN A 224 -19.49 5.70 -9.50
N TRP A 225 -20.43 5.44 -10.42
CA TRP A 225 -21.34 6.48 -10.89
C TRP A 225 -22.19 7.08 -9.75
N LYS A 226 -22.68 6.24 -8.82
CA LYS A 226 -23.46 6.70 -7.66
C LYS A 226 -22.63 7.53 -6.68
N ILE A 227 -21.37 7.16 -6.44
CA ILE A 227 -20.41 7.97 -5.65
C ILE A 227 -20.19 9.32 -6.33
N ASN A 228 -19.90 9.32 -7.63
CA ASN A 228 -19.69 10.56 -8.39
C ASN A 228 -20.91 11.47 -8.34
N ARG A 229 -22.10 10.90 -8.52
CA ARG A 229 -23.35 11.64 -8.40
C ARG A 229 -23.52 12.26 -7.02
N ALA A 230 -23.32 11.49 -5.95
CA ALA A 230 -23.48 11.97 -4.58
C ALA A 230 -22.48 13.10 -4.27
N LEU A 231 -21.21 12.93 -4.62
CA LEU A 231 -20.19 13.97 -4.47
C LEU A 231 -20.55 15.22 -5.30
N TYR A 232 -21.06 15.06 -6.51
CA TYR A 232 -21.50 16.17 -7.34
C TYR A 232 -22.70 16.91 -6.75
N GLU A 233 -23.68 16.18 -6.20
CA GLU A 233 -24.84 16.78 -5.52
C GLU A 233 -24.42 17.56 -4.26
N GLU A 234 -23.41 17.09 -3.54
CA GLU A 234 -22.90 17.71 -2.32
C GLU A 234 -21.98 18.91 -2.58
N PHE A 235 -20.98 18.74 -3.45
CA PHE A 235 -19.91 19.72 -3.65
C PHE A 235 -20.03 20.51 -4.96
N GLY A 236 -20.71 19.98 -5.98
CA GLY A 236 -20.90 20.60 -7.30
C GLY A 236 -19.60 20.91 -8.05
N GLY A 237 -19.72 21.77 -9.08
CA GLY A 237 -18.58 22.27 -9.87
C GLY A 237 -18.51 21.67 -11.28
N ARG A 238 -17.34 21.73 -11.91
CA ARG A 238 -17.14 21.27 -13.28
C ARG A 238 -17.02 19.76 -13.37
N VAL A 239 -17.47 19.22 -14.51
CA VAL A 239 -17.44 17.79 -14.84
C VAL A 239 -16.54 17.57 -16.05
N ILE A 240 -15.77 16.48 -16.04
CA ILE A 240 -14.88 16.09 -17.13
C ILE A 240 -15.35 14.79 -17.78
N TYR A 241 -15.00 14.59 -19.05
CA TYR A 241 -15.17 13.31 -19.73
C TYR A 241 -14.08 12.34 -19.29
N GLN A 242 -14.46 11.14 -18.86
CA GLN A 242 -13.55 10.03 -18.58
C GLN A 242 -13.97 8.75 -19.31
N GLN A 243 -13.03 7.81 -19.44
CA GLN A 243 -13.25 6.56 -20.18
C GLN A 243 -14.43 5.74 -19.64
N LEU A 244 -14.68 5.80 -18.31
CA LEU A 244 -15.70 5.00 -17.63
C LEU A 244 -16.93 5.82 -17.21
N GLY A 245 -17.06 7.08 -17.65
CA GLY A 245 -18.20 7.94 -17.36
C GLY A 245 -17.81 9.37 -17.02
N PRO A 246 -18.78 10.22 -16.64
CA PRO A 246 -18.49 11.56 -16.15
C PRO A 246 -17.80 11.53 -14.79
N GLU A 247 -16.82 12.41 -14.60
CA GLU A 247 -16.13 12.62 -13.32
C GLU A 247 -16.32 14.07 -12.83
N PRO A 248 -16.81 14.28 -11.60
CA PRO A 248 -17.06 15.61 -11.07
C PRO A 248 -15.77 16.17 -10.44
N LEU A 249 -14.81 16.59 -11.28
CA LEU A 249 -13.44 16.95 -10.87
C LEU A 249 -13.39 17.95 -9.71
N ASP A 250 -14.19 19.01 -9.79
CA ASP A 250 -14.22 20.03 -8.72
C ASP A 250 -14.85 19.51 -7.42
N ALA A 251 -15.81 18.57 -7.51
CA ALA A 251 -16.42 17.94 -6.35
C ALA A 251 -15.41 17.03 -5.64
N TYR A 252 -14.68 16.22 -6.41
CA TYR A 252 -13.57 15.40 -5.90
C TYR A 252 -12.56 16.27 -5.17
N ARG A 253 -12.11 17.35 -5.80
CA ARG A 253 -11.15 18.27 -5.18
C ARG A 253 -11.63 18.81 -3.83
N ARG A 254 -12.86 19.34 -3.77
CA ARG A 254 -13.42 19.92 -2.54
C ARG A 254 -13.60 18.88 -1.44
N TYR A 255 -14.07 17.69 -1.80
CA TYR A 255 -14.16 16.56 -0.87
C TYR A 255 -12.78 16.20 -0.30
N LEU A 256 -11.77 16.04 -1.17
CA LEU A 256 -10.42 15.71 -0.74
C LEU A 256 -9.80 16.80 0.12
N GLU A 257 -9.98 18.08 -0.22
CA GLU A 257 -9.50 19.22 0.60
C GLU A 257 -10.14 19.17 1.99
N ALA A 258 -11.44 18.87 2.08
CA ALA A 258 -12.14 18.73 3.35
C ALA A 258 -11.61 17.55 4.19
N ARG A 259 -11.43 16.36 3.58
CA ARG A 259 -10.90 15.17 4.26
C ARG A 259 -9.44 15.36 4.69
N GLN A 260 -8.61 16.02 3.88
CA GLN A 260 -7.23 16.33 4.26
C GLN A 260 -7.21 17.30 5.45
N SER A 261 -8.04 18.34 5.42
CA SER A 261 -8.15 19.31 6.52
C SER A 261 -8.71 18.69 7.81
N ALA A 262 -9.52 17.63 7.70
CA ALA A 262 -10.02 16.86 8.82
C ALA A 262 -8.98 15.87 9.39
N GLY A 263 -7.86 15.66 8.68
CA GLY A 263 -6.78 14.74 9.07
C GLY A 263 -7.05 13.30 8.66
N ASP A 264 -8.02 13.05 7.78
CA ASP A 264 -8.35 11.71 7.28
C ASP A 264 -7.28 11.18 6.34
N PHE A 265 -6.48 12.04 5.74
CA PHE A 265 -5.25 11.64 5.09
C PHE A 265 -4.17 12.72 5.13
N SER A 266 -2.91 12.27 4.99
CA SER A 266 -1.72 13.12 4.96
C SER A 266 -0.61 12.47 4.15
N PHE A 267 0.34 13.27 3.68
CA PHE A 267 1.54 12.78 2.98
C PHE A 267 2.76 12.90 3.89
N PHE A 268 3.72 12.01 3.72
CA PHE A 268 5.01 12.09 4.39
C PHE A 268 6.10 12.77 3.52
N GLY A 269 5.76 13.25 2.32
CA GLY A 269 6.69 13.99 1.45
C GLY A 269 6.02 14.93 0.44
N ASP A 270 6.56 16.15 0.32
CA ASP A 270 5.98 17.26 -0.45
C ASP A 270 5.81 16.97 -1.96
N THR A 271 6.73 16.21 -2.56
CA THR A 271 6.68 15.90 -4.00
C THR A 271 5.47 15.03 -4.36
N LEU A 272 5.18 14.03 -3.54
CA LEU A 272 4.05 13.11 -3.78
C LEU A 272 2.72 13.83 -3.57
N GLU A 273 2.65 14.71 -2.58
CA GLU A 273 1.48 15.57 -2.36
C GLU A 273 1.23 16.48 -3.57
N ALA A 274 2.27 17.14 -4.09
CA ALA A 274 2.13 17.99 -5.27
C ALA A 274 1.63 17.23 -6.51
N GLU A 275 2.18 16.03 -6.78
CA GLU A 275 1.72 15.18 -7.90
C GLU A 275 0.29 14.68 -7.70
N PHE A 276 -0.10 14.31 -6.48
CA PHE A 276 -1.47 13.94 -6.15
C PHE A 276 -2.45 15.07 -6.49
N TRP A 277 -2.15 16.29 -6.04
CA TRP A 277 -3.01 17.46 -6.27
C TRP A 277 -3.00 17.94 -7.71
N ARG A 278 -1.93 17.68 -8.48
CA ARG A 278 -1.81 18.11 -9.88
C ARG A 278 -2.99 17.63 -10.72
N TYR A 279 -3.43 16.39 -10.54
CA TYR A 279 -4.61 15.87 -11.24
C TYR A 279 -5.87 16.70 -10.96
N PHE A 280 -6.06 17.24 -9.74
CA PHE A 280 -7.26 18.00 -9.39
C PHE A 280 -7.14 19.51 -9.65
N THR A 281 -5.96 19.99 -10.02
CA THR A 281 -5.64 21.43 -10.08
C THR A 281 -5.14 21.89 -11.44
N ASP A 282 -4.58 21.00 -12.25
CA ASP A 282 -4.13 21.29 -13.61
C ASP A 282 -5.25 21.05 -14.61
N ASP A 283 -6.02 22.11 -14.89
CA ASP A 283 -7.11 22.08 -15.86
C ASP A 283 -6.66 21.64 -17.27
N ALA A 284 -5.39 21.82 -17.64
CA ALA A 284 -4.91 21.44 -18.97
C ALA A 284 -4.82 19.92 -19.18
N MET A 285 -4.96 19.13 -18.11
CA MET A 285 -4.97 17.66 -18.17
C MET A 285 -6.32 17.08 -18.60
N HIS A 286 -7.37 17.89 -18.61
CA HIS A 286 -8.74 17.39 -18.67
C HIS A 286 -9.53 17.92 -19.85
N ASP A 287 -10.49 17.09 -20.29
CA ASP A 287 -11.52 17.49 -21.24
C ASP A 287 -12.81 17.78 -20.49
N PHE A 288 -13.14 19.07 -20.34
CA PHE A 288 -14.30 19.52 -19.57
C PHE A 288 -15.57 19.52 -20.40
N MET A 289 -16.66 19.08 -19.77
CA MET A 289 -18.00 19.30 -20.32
C MET A 289 -18.28 20.81 -20.40
N GLU A 290 -18.88 21.24 -21.51
CA GLU A 290 -19.22 22.66 -21.68
C GLU A 290 -20.25 23.09 -20.62
N PRO A 291 -20.02 24.21 -19.92
CA PRO A 291 -20.96 24.71 -18.93
C PRO A 291 -22.35 24.99 -19.51
N GLY A 292 -23.38 24.44 -18.89
CA GLY A 292 -24.78 24.53 -19.31
C GLY A 292 -25.17 23.61 -20.48
N SER A 293 -24.24 22.80 -20.99
CA SER A 293 -24.50 21.81 -22.05
C SER A 293 -25.51 20.75 -21.59
N GLN A 294 -26.06 20.03 -22.56
CA GLN A 294 -26.95 18.90 -22.26
C GLN A 294 -26.17 17.75 -21.60
N ASP A 295 -24.93 17.51 -22.04
CA ASP A 295 -24.05 16.49 -21.48
C ASP A 295 -23.77 16.73 -20.00
N GLU A 296 -23.44 17.98 -19.61
CA GLU A 296 -23.24 18.33 -18.20
C GLU A 296 -24.51 18.11 -17.37
N LYS A 297 -25.67 18.50 -17.89
CA LYS A 297 -26.97 18.32 -17.21
C LYS A 297 -27.33 16.84 -17.03
N ASP A 298 -26.99 16.01 -18.00
CA ASP A 298 -27.35 14.59 -18.00
C ASP A 298 -26.32 13.71 -17.28
N ALA A 299 -25.11 14.22 -17.03
CA ALA A 299 -23.97 13.49 -16.45
C ALA A 299 -24.37 12.66 -15.21
N PHE A 300 -25.05 13.30 -14.26
CA PHE A 300 -25.48 12.69 -13.00
C PHE A 300 -27.00 12.73 -12.78
N ALA A 301 -27.80 13.23 -13.74
CA ALA A 301 -29.26 13.26 -13.62
C ALA A 301 -29.92 11.90 -13.92
N ILE A 302 -29.41 11.19 -14.94
CA ILE A 302 -29.98 9.90 -15.38
C ILE A 302 -28.87 8.85 -15.42
N PRO A 303 -29.02 7.73 -14.67
CA PRO A 303 -28.07 6.63 -14.71
C PRO A 303 -27.84 6.15 -16.16
N PRO A 304 -26.59 5.95 -16.60
CA PRO A 304 -26.30 5.57 -17.99
C PRO A 304 -27.04 4.31 -18.46
N TRP A 305 -27.29 3.36 -17.56
CA TRP A 305 -28.03 2.12 -17.84
C TRP A 305 -29.55 2.30 -17.95
N GLU A 306 -30.09 3.45 -17.55
CA GLU A 306 -31.53 3.77 -17.64
C GLU A 306 -31.86 4.75 -18.79
N ARG A 307 -30.86 5.32 -19.46
CA ARG A 307 -31.06 6.26 -20.56
C ARG A 307 -31.76 5.58 -21.74
N LYS A 308 -32.89 6.13 -22.19
CA LYS A 308 -33.57 5.69 -23.41
C LYS A 308 -32.71 6.03 -24.65
N SER A 309 -32.68 5.12 -25.62
CA SER A 309 -32.06 5.34 -26.93
C SER A 309 -32.84 6.33 -27.78
#